data_AF-A0A960JRS0-F1
#
_entry.id   AF-A0A960JRS0-F1
#
_cell.length_a   1.000
_cell.length_b   1.000
_cell.length_c   1.000
_cell.angle_alpha   90.00
_cell.angle_beta   90.00
_cell.angle_gamma   90.00
#
_symmetry.space_group_name_H-M   'P 1'
#
loop_
_entity.id
_entity.type
_entity.pdbx_description
1 polymer ?
#
loop_
_entity_poly.entity_id
_entity_poly.type
_entity_poly.pdbx_seq_one_letter_code
_entity_poly.pdbx_strand_id
1 'polypeptide(L)'
;NEKLGMWVFLGSDCMLFGGLISTYLLYKNRPLAPGVTGSTERISEVFDIAFTSASSFVLLMSSLAMVLAVTSIARGDHHRLRLWLGTTAFLGAIFIGGQVYEFT
;
A
#
# COMPACT_ATOMS: atom_id res chain seq x y z
N ASN A 1 1.28 26.70 10.25
CA ASN A 1 0.04 25.90 10.13
C ASN A 1 0.43 24.47 9.73
N GLU A 2 0.98 23.68 10.66
CA GLU A 2 1.67 22.41 10.35
C GLU A 2 0.73 21.33 9.80
N LYS A 3 -0.48 21.23 10.34
CA LYS A 3 -1.51 20.31 9.84
C LYS A 3 -1.82 20.56 8.37
N LEU A 4 -1.99 21.83 7.98
CA LEU A 4 -2.24 22.20 6.59
C LEU A 4 -1.07 21.79 5.68
N GLY A 5 0.17 21.93 6.15
CA GLY A 5 1.35 21.46 5.43
C GLY A 5 1.32 19.95 5.18
N MET A 6 0.94 19.15 6.18
CA MET A 6 0.79 17.69 6.03
C MET A 6 -0.30 17.33 5.02
N TRP A 7 -1.43 18.04 5.01
CA TRP A 7 -2.51 17.82 4.02
C TRP A 7 -2.04 18.09 2.59
N VAL A 8 -1.30 19.19 2.38
CA VAL A 8 -0.75 19.51 1.05
C VAL A 8 0.28 18.48 0.61
N PHE A 9 1.15 18.03 1.53
CA PHE A 9 2.14 16.97 1.26
C PHE A 9 1.46 15.66 0.83
N LEU A 10 0.47 15.18 1.60
CA LEU A 10 -0.30 13.97 1.24
C LEU A 10 -1.06 14.14 -0.08
N GLY A 11 -1.58 15.33 -0.34
CA GLY A 11 -2.22 15.66 -1.63
C GLY A 11 -1.25 15.55 -2.81
N SER A 12 -0.01 16.00 -2.62
CA SER A 12 1.05 15.88 -3.63
C SER A 12 1.40 14.41 -3.93
N ASP A 13 1.56 13.56 -2.90
CA ASP A 13 1.80 12.13 -3.09
C ASP A 13 0.63 11.44 -3.80
N CYS A 14 -0.61 11.81 -3.46
CA CYS A 14 -1.81 11.31 -4.14
C CYS A 14 -1.81 11.67 -5.64
N MET A 15 -1.44 12.90 -6.01
CA MET A 15 -1.31 13.31 -7.41
C MET A 15 -0.19 12.55 -8.15
N LEU A 16 0.94 12.30 -7.49
CA LEU A 16 2.02 11.49 -8.04
C LEU A 16 1.53 10.07 -8.38
N PHE A 17 0.91 9.37 -7.43
CA PHE A 17 0.35 8.04 -7.69
C PHE A 17 -0.75 8.07 -8.74
N GLY A 18 -1.59 9.12 -8.75
CA GLY A 18 -2.60 9.32 -9.78
C GLY A 18 -2.02 9.42 -11.19
N GLY A 19 -0.88 10.11 -11.36
CA GLY A 19 -0.15 10.18 -12.62
C GLY A 19 0.41 8.83 -13.08
N LEU A 20 0.97 8.04 -12.15
CA LEU A 20 1.47 6.69 -12.43
C LEU A 20 0.34 5.75 -12.86
N ILE A 21 -0.79 5.76 -12.14
CA ILE A 21 -1.97 4.95 -12.46
C ILE A 21 -2.56 5.38 -13.81
N SER A 22 -2.69 6.68 -14.08
CA SER A 22 -3.17 7.21 -15.36
C SER A 22 -2.30 6.76 -16.52
N THR A 23 -0.97 6.81 -16.35
CA THR A 23 -0.02 6.30 -17.34
C THR A 23 -0.23 4.81 -17.58
N TYR A 24 -0.32 3.98 -16.54
CA TYR A 24 -0.62 2.55 -16.69
C TYR A 24 -1.93 2.31 -17.46
N LEU A 25 -3.02 3.00 -17.12
CA LEU A 25 -4.32 2.84 -17.81
C LEU A 25 -4.28 3.26 -19.29
N LEU A 26 -3.56 4.33 -19.62
CA LEU A 26 -3.42 4.82 -20.99
C LEU A 26 -2.64 3.85 -21.88
N TYR A 27 -1.65 3.15 -21.32
CA TYR A 27 -0.78 2.23 -22.06
C TYR A 27 -1.23 0.77 -22.00
N LYS A 28 -2.03 0.37 -21.00
CA LYS A 28 -2.49 -1.02 -20.79
C LYS A 28 -3.15 -1.66 -22.02
N ASN A 29 -3.86 -0.88 -22.84
CA ASN A 29 -4.62 -1.37 -23.99
C ASN A 29 -4.02 -0.94 -25.34
N ARG A 30 -2.82 -0.36 -25.37
CA ARG A 30 -2.19 0.06 -26.63
C ARG A 30 -1.36 -1.09 -27.22
N PRO A 31 -1.60 -1.49 -28.47
CA PRO A 31 -0.72 -2.44 -29.14
C PRO A 31 0.65 -1.77 -29.38
N LEU A 32 1.73 -2.41 -28.89
CA LEU A 32 3.11 -1.95 -29.06
C LEU A 32 3.59 -1.99 -30.53
N ALA A 33 2.85 -2.66 -31.42
CA ALA A 33 3.09 -2.73 -32.87
C ALA A 33 1.78 -2.98 -33.65
N PRO A 34 1.66 -2.51 -34.90
CA PRO A 34 0.50 -2.83 -35.75
C PRO A 34 0.48 -4.34 -36.05
N GLY A 35 -0.61 -5.02 -35.69
CA GLY A 35 -0.80 -6.46 -35.91
C GLY A 35 -0.57 -7.35 -34.69
N VAL A 36 -0.08 -6.82 -33.57
CA VAL A 36 -0.09 -7.55 -32.29
C VAL A 36 -1.36 -7.16 -31.55
N THR A 37 -2.45 -7.90 -31.78
CA THR A 37 -3.56 -7.92 -30.81
C THR A 37 -2.95 -8.34 -29.49
N GLY A 38 -2.97 -7.42 -28.53
CA GLY A 38 -2.19 -7.46 -27.29
C GLY A 38 -2.04 -8.89 -26.80
N SER A 39 -0.78 -9.32 -26.71
CA SER A 39 -0.41 -10.58 -26.09
C SER A 39 -1.07 -10.60 -24.73
N THR A 40 -2.24 -11.23 -24.70
CA THR A 40 -2.92 -11.71 -23.52
C THR A 40 -2.11 -12.92 -23.06
N GLU A 41 -0.79 -12.73 -22.89
CA GLU A 41 0.01 -13.55 -22.01
C GLU A 41 -0.52 -13.24 -20.62
N ARG A 42 -1.62 -13.91 -20.34
CA ARG A 42 -2.13 -14.33 -19.05
C ARG A 42 -1.42 -13.63 -17.89
N ILE A 43 -1.83 -12.37 -17.64
CA ILE A 43 -1.50 -11.62 -16.42
C ILE A 43 -1.84 -12.45 -15.15
N SER A 44 -2.68 -13.48 -15.28
CA SER A 44 -3.01 -14.42 -14.23
C SER A 44 -1.89 -15.37 -13.79
N GLU A 45 -0.71 -15.39 -14.44
CA GLU A 45 0.45 -16.14 -13.95
C GLU A 45 1.42 -15.29 -13.12
N VAL A 46 1.28 -13.95 -13.13
CA VAL A 46 2.18 -13.03 -12.39
C VAL A 46 1.63 -12.63 -11.03
N PHE A 47 0.30 -12.64 -10.83
CA PHE A 47 -0.32 -12.26 -9.56
C PHE A 47 -0.83 -13.48 -8.81
N ASP A 48 -0.10 -13.90 -7.77
CA ASP A 48 -0.65 -14.81 -6.77
C ASP A 48 -1.70 -14.07 -5.94
N ILE A 49 -2.97 -14.23 -6.32
CA ILE A 49 -4.13 -13.60 -5.68
C ILE A 49 -4.17 -13.90 -4.18
N ALA A 50 -3.71 -15.08 -3.75
CA ALA A 50 -3.67 -15.44 -2.34
C ALA A 50 -2.60 -14.63 -1.59
N PHE A 51 -1.43 -14.44 -2.19
CA PHE A 51 -0.35 -13.65 -1.60
C PHE A 51 -0.69 -12.15 -1.53
N THR A 52 -1.18 -11.57 -2.63
CA THR A 52 -1.58 -10.14 -2.67
C THR A 52 -2.74 -9.84 -1.72
N SER A 53 -3.69 -10.76 -1.56
CA SER A 53 -4.79 -10.58 -0.60
C SER A 53 -4.32 -10.71 0.85
N ALA A 54 -3.39 -11.63 1.14
CA ALA A 54 -2.78 -11.74 2.46
C ALA A 54 -1.98 -10.48 2.83
N SER A 55 -1.17 -9.95 1.92
CA SER A 55 -0.39 -8.73 2.16
C SER A 55 -1.30 -7.50 2.37
N SER A 56 -2.41 -7.42 1.64
CA SER A 56 -3.44 -6.40 1.84
C SER A 56 -4.11 -6.53 3.22
N PHE A 57 -4.42 -7.75 3.66
CA PHE A 57 -4.97 -7.99 5.00
C PHE A 57 -4.00 -7.54 6.11
N VAL A 58 -2.70 -7.80 5.96
CA VAL A 58 -1.66 -7.33 6.89
C VAL A 58 -1.66 -5.80 6.99
N LEU A 59 -1.77 -5.08 5.86
CA LEU A 59 -1.86 -3.62 5.87
C LEU A 59 -3.12 -3.10 6.54
N LEU A 60 -4.28 -3.74 6.32
CA LEU A 60 -5.53 -3.38 7.00
C LEU A 60 -5.42 -3.57 8.52
N MET A 61 -4.82 -4.68 8.95
CA MET A 61 -4.55 -4.93 10.37
C MET A 61 -3.57 -3.91 10.96
N SER A 62 -2.57 -3.48 10.18
CA SER A 62 -1.62 -2.43 10.59
C SER A 62 -2.30 -1.06 10.77
N SER A 63 -3.22 -0.72 9.86
CA SER A 63 -4.06 0.49 9.97
C SER A 63 -4.94 0.45 11.23
N LEU A 64 -5.58 -0.69 11.51
CA LEU A 64 -6.34 -0.89 12.74
C LEU A 64 -5.46 -0.73 13.99
N ALA A 65 -4.27 -1.33 14.00
CA ALA A 65 -3.31 -1.17 15.10
C ALA A 65 -2.94 0.30 15.34
N MET A 66 -2.75 1.10 14.28
CA MET A 66 -2.48 2.54 14.39
C MET A 66 -3.67 3.31 15.02
N VAL A 67 -4.92 2.96 14.65
CA VAL A 67 -6.11 3.54 15.28
C VAL A 67 -6.18 3.19 16.78
N LEU A 68 -5.87 1.94 17.14
CA LEU A 68 -5.79 1.51 18.54
C LEU A 68 -4.67 2.24 19.31
N ALA A 69 -3.55 2.55 18.66
CA ALA A 69 -2.50 3.38 19.23
C ALA A 69 -3.02 4.80 19.56
N VAL A 70 -3.68 5.47 18.61
CA VAL A 70 -4.26 6.80 18.81
C VAL A 70 -5.32 6.81 19.93
N THR A 71 -6.18 5.79 19.97
CA THR A 71 -7.19 5.70 21.05
C THR A 71 -6.58 5.42 22.42
N SER A 72 -5.46 4.70 22.50
CA SER A 72 -4.77 4.43 23.76
C SER A 72 -4.11 5.69 24.35
N ILE A 73 -3.46 6.51 23.52
CA ILE A 73 -2.87 7.77 23.98
C ILE A 73 -3.94 8.81 24.35
N ALA A 74 -5.09 8.80 23.66
CA ALA A 74 -6.24 9.62 24.06
C ALA A 74 -6.79 9.25 25.45
N ARG A 75 -6.57 8.01 25.92
CA ARG A 75 -6.91 7.55 27.28
C ARG A 75 -5.76 7.71 28.28
N GLY A 76 -4.63 8.28 27.87
CA GLY A 76 -3.43 8.42 28.70
C GLY A 76 -2.63 7.13 28.92
N ASP A 77 -2.96 6.04 28.21
CA ASP A 77 -2.29 4.75 28.37
C ASP A 77 -1.05 4.64 27.46
N HIS A 78 0.08 5.09 27.99
CA HIS A 78 1.37 5.04 27.29
C HIS A 78 1.89 3.62 27.06
N HIS A 79 1.52 2.65 27.92
CA HIS A 79 1.98 1.28 27.76
C HIS A 79 1.30 0.65 26.53
N ARG A 80 -0.02 0.80 26.43
CA ARG A 80 -0.78 0.33 25.25
C ARG A 80 -0.39 1.09 23.98
N LEU A 81 -0.08 2.39 24.08
CA LEU A 81 0.44 3.14 22.93
C LEU A 81 1.68 2.48 22.33
N ARG A 82 2.70 2.20 23.16
CA ARG A 82 3.96 1.60 22.69
C ARG A 82 3.72 0.21 22.10
N LEU A 83 2.84 -0.57 22.73
CA LEU A 83 2.47 -1.90 22.23
C LEU A 83 1.82 -1.80 20.85
N TRP A 84 0.83 -0.92 20.67
CA TRP A 84 0.15 -0.77 19.37
C TRP A 84 1.06 -0.19 18.29
N LEU A 85 1.90 0.79 18.60
CA LEU A 85 2.89 1.31 17.66
C LEU A 85 3.91 0.22 17.26
N GLY A 86 4.34 -0.61 18.22
CA GLY A 86 5.20 -1.76 17.96
C GLY A 86 4.53 -2.76 17.02
N THR A 87 3.25 -3.07 17.24
CA THR A 87 2.46 -3.94 16.36
C THR A 87 2.33 -3.35 14.95
N THR A 88 2.04 -2.05 14.80
CA THR A 88 1.98 -1.38 13.49
C THR A 88 3.31 -1.49 12.74
N ALA A 89 4.43 -1.21 13.42
CA ALA A 89 5.76 -1.29 12.83
C ALA A 89 6.12 -2.73 12.40
N PHE A 90 5.79 -3.72 13.24
CA PHE A 90 6.01 -5.13 12.96
C PHE A 90 5.22 -5.62 11.74
N LEU A 91 3.93 -5.29 11.66
CA LEU A 91 3.09 -5.63 10.50
C LEU A 91 3.59 -4.94 9.22
N GLY A 92 4.06 -3.69 9.33
CA GLY A 92 4.70 -2.98 8.22
C GLY A 92 5.99 -3.66 7.74
N ALA A 93 6.83 -4.15 8.66
CA ALA A 93 8.03 -4.89 8.32
C ALA A 93 7.73 -6.24 7.63
N ILE A 94 6.69 -6.95 8.08
CA ILE A 94 6.20 -8.16 7.40
C ILE A 94 5.77 -7.84 5.96
N PHE A 95 5.02 -6.75 5.77
CA PHE A 95 4.60 -6.34 4.44
C PHE A 95 5.81 -6.05 3.53
N ILE A 96 6.80 -5.29 3.99
CA ILE A 96 8.02 -4.99 3.22
C ILE A 96 8.79 -6.28 2.90
N GLY A 97 8.94 -7.19 3.86
CA GLY A 97 9.59 -8.48 3.64
C GLY A 97 8.88 -9.32 2.58
N GLY A 98 7.55 -9.31 2.58
CA GLY A 98 6.74 -9.94 1.53
C GLY A 98 6.98 -9.33 0.15
N GLN A 99 7.05 -8.00 0.06
CA GLN A 99 7.36 -7.31 -1.21
C GLN A 99 8.77 -7.66 -1.72
N VAL A 100 9.76 -7.73 -0.83
CA VAL A 100 11.13 -8.13 -1.22
C VAL A 100 11.14 -9.55 -1.78
N TYR A 101 10.41 -10.49 -1.18
CA TYR A 101 10.29 -11.86 -1.69
C TYR A 101 9.57 -11.92 -3.04
N GLU A 102 8.52 -11.12 -3.24
CA GLU A 102 7.77 -11.07 -4.50
C GLU A 102 8.60 -10.49 -5.66
N PHE A 103 9.51 -9.56 -5.35
CA PHE A 103 10.38 -8.90 -6.35
C PHE A 103 11.79 -9.50 -6.45
N THR A 104 12.10 -10.61 -5.75
CA THR A 104 13.37 -11.36 -5.87
C THR A 104 13.16 -12.60 -6.73
#